data_AF-A0A377Q3Y3-F1
#
_entry.id   AF-A0A377Q3Y3-F1
#
_cell.length_a   1.000
_cell.length_b   1.000
_cell.length_c   1.000
_cell.angle_alpha   90.00
_cell.angle_beta   90.00
_cell.angle_gamma   90.00
#
_symmetry.space_group_name_H-M   'P 1'
#
loop_
_entity.id
_entity.type
_entity.pdbx_description
1 polymer ?
#
loop_
_entity_poly.entity_id
_entity_poly.type
_entity_poly.pdbx_seq_one_letter_code
_entity_poly.pdbx_strand_id
1 'polypeptide(L)'
;MQPFSSPEKYALLSSLSDLESGSVRQWFFLELAATETKGPRTKRARCWMVLLARLGPALLAPSLIQRGLHGAALYLPASQHRFQLIRQSLNDALLLGVSLITLLAGFNRLTASMQFSLWLLAITGAAWQIWRTRITQPTEPENTLPGAEASLGLYGILIAKELEPALALSLIKGLRQDINTHLAALQNQLPELAPSSTSRYAKAFKASSWLLSLIPSTWLLGILPAAWGWIVCCLLLIGLSYLINRHWQTPALLALSGLCVYALAKLAHWL
;
A
#
# COMPACT_ATOMS: atom_id res chain seq x y z
N MET A 1 -3.54 -12.58 -15.93
CA MET A 1 -2.30 -12.94 -15.20
C MET A 1 -2.32 -14.44 -14.94
N GLN A 2 -1.22 -15.17 -15.10
CA GLN A 2 -1.21 -16.61 -14.82
C GLN A 2 -1.41 -16.89 -13.32
N PRO A 3 -2.29 -17.83 -12.93
CA PRO A 3 -2.47 -18.21 -11.53
C PRO A 3 -1.20 -18.85 -10.95
N PHE A 4 -1.10 -18.89 -9.62
CA PHE A 4 -0.08 -19.66 -8.92
C PHE A 4 -0.41 -21.14 -8.95
N SER A 5 0.61 -21.96 -9.17
CA SER A 5 0.47 -23.41 -9.04
C SER A 5 0.29 -23.81 -7.56
N SER A 6 -0.28 -24.98 -7.29
CA SER A 6 -0.47 -25.49 -5.92
C SER A 6 0.81 -25.45 -5.05
N PRO A 7 2.00 -25.89 -5.51
CA PRO A 7 3.23 -25.76 -4.71
C PRO A 7 3.69 -24.33 -4.48
N GLU A 8 3.38 -23.39 -5.40
CA GLU A 8 3.65 -21.97 -5.18
C GLU A 8 2.71 -21.38 -4.13
N LYS A 9 1.43 -21.78 -4.15
CA LYS A 9 0.46 -21.37 -3.12
C LYS A 9 0.88 -21.87 -1.74
N TYR A 10 1.28 -23.15 -1.63
CA TYR A 10 1.83 -23.71 -0.39
C TYR A 10 2.99 -22.84 0.13
N ALA A 11 4.00 -22.58 -0.71
CA ALA A 11 5.16 -21.80 -0.31
C ALA A 11 4.81 -20.38 0.15
N LEU A 12 3.87 -19.71 -0.54
CA LEU A 12 3.43 -18.36 -0.19
C LEU A 12 2.61 -18.34 1.10
N LEU A 13 1.69 -19.29 1.30
CA LEU A 13 0.90 -19.42 2.52
C LEU A 13 1.78 -19.74 3.73
N SER A 14 2.76 -20.63 3.59
CA SER A 14 3.76 -20.86 4.63
C SER A 14 4.56 -19.60 4.94
N SER A 15 5.00 -18.85 3.93
CA SER A 15 5.72 -17.59 4.18
C SER A 15 4.86 -16.51 4.86
N LEU A 16 3.55 -16.49 4.58
CA LEU A 16 2.61 -15.60 5.25
C LEU A 16 2.41 -16.02 6.71
N SER A 17 2.35 -17.32 6.98
CA SER A 17 2.34 -17.86 8.33
C SER A 17 3.58 -17.44 9.12
N ASP A 18 4.77 -17.57 8.52
CA ASP A 18 6.04 -17.16 9.13
C ASP A 18 6.07 -15.65 9.44
N LEU A 19 5.51 -14.81 8.57
CA LEU A 19 5.42 -13.36 8.78
C LEU A 19 4.45 -12.97 9.90
N GLU A 20 3.48 -13.81 10.20
CA GLU A 20 2.44 -13.60 11.21
C GLU A 20 2.68 -14.46 12.46
N SER A 21 3.90 -14.97 12.64
CA SER A 21 4.29 -15.84 13.75
C SER A 21 3.88 -15.26 15.10
N GLY A 22 3.25 -16.09 15.95
CA GLY A 22 2.77 -15.68 17.27
C GLY A 22 1.39 -15.03 17.26
N SER A 23 0.71 -14.94 16.11
CA SER A 23 -0.68 -14.47 16.01
C SER A 23 -1.65 -15.58 15.59
N VAL A 24 -2.94 -15.39 15.83
CA VAL A 24 -4.01 -16.29 15.35
C VAL A 24 -3.97 -16.46 13.82
N ARG A 25 -3.50 -15.45 13.09
CA ARG A 25 -3.37 -15.47 11.62
C ARG A 25 -2.34 -16.50 11.14
N GLN A 26 -1.34 -16.81 11.95
CA GLN A 26 -0.35 -17.86 11.65
C GLN A 26 -1.05 -19.19 11.35
N TRP A 27 -1.99 -19.57 12.23
CA TRP A 27 -2.74 -20.83 12.15
C TRP A 27 -3.72 -20.84 10.98
N PHE A 28 -4.36 -19.71 10.71
CA PHE A 28 -5.19 -19.55 9.50
C PHE A 28 -4.41 -19.86 8.22
N PHE A 29 -3.20 -19.31 8.06
CA PHE A 29 -2.39 -19.59 6.87
C PHE A 29 -1.86 -21.03 6.82
N LEU A 30 -1.61 -21.66 7.96
CA LEU A 30 -1.22 -23.08 8.00
C LEU A 30 -2.37 -24.00 7.61
N GLU A 31 -3.59 -23.73 8.07
CA GLU A 31 -4.79 -24.47 7.68
C GLU A 31 -5.02 -24.42 6.16
N LEU A 32 -4.78 -23.25 5.57
CA LEU A 32 -4.84 -23.08 4.11
C LEU A 32 -3.66 -23.71 3.38
N ALA A 33 -2.46 -23.68 3.96
CA ALA A 33 -1.31 -24.35 3.36
C ALA A 33 -1.50 -25.87 3.35
N ALA A 34 -2.18 -26.44 4.36
CA ALA A 34 -2.42 -27.87 4.46
C ALA A 34 -3.30 -28.45 3.34
N THR A 35 -4.11 -27.61 2.67
CA THR A 35 -4.92 -28.04 1.51
C THR A 35 -4.15 -28.03 0.19
N GLU A 36 -2.94 -27.48 0.17
CA GLU A 36 -2.11 -27.34 -1.03
C GLU A 36 -0.96 -28.36 -1.06
N THR A 37 -0.52 -28.72 -2.27
CA THR A 37 0.54 -29.72 -2.47
C THR A 37 1.92 -29.16 -2.11
N LYS A 38 2.69 -29.92 -1.32
CA LYS A 38 4.08 -29.56 -1.01
C LYS A 38 4.96 -29.83 -2.23
N GLY A 39 5.78 -28.87 -2.61
CA GLY A 39 6.69 -29.01 -3.74
C GLY A 39 7.87 -28.02 -3.71
N PRO A 40 8.82 -28.18 -4.64
CA PRO A 40 10.00 -27.33 -4.71
C PRO A 40 9.64 -25.87 -5.02
N ARG A 41 10.32 -24.94 -4.34
CA ARG A 41 10.09 -23.50 -4.49
C ARG A 41 10.58 -22.99 -5.85
N THR A 42 9.64 -22.56 -6.69
CA THR A 42 9.93 -21.92 -7.98
C THR A 42 10.65 -20.57 -7.78
N LYS A 43 11.35 -20.08 -8.82
CA LYS A 43 11.95 -18.72 -8.81
C LYS A 43 10.88 -17.64 -8.64
N ARG A 44 9.70 -17.86 -9.23
CA ARG A 44 8.54 -16.98 -9.12
C ARG A 44 8.06 -16.88 -7.67
N ALA A 45 7.86 -18.01 -6.98
CA ALA A 45 7.49 -18.02 -5.56
C ALA A 45 8.52 -17.29 -4.70
N ARG A 46 9.83 -17.50 -4.95
CA ARG A 46 10.91 -16.76 -4.25
C ARG A 46 10.81 -15.25 -4.41
N CYS A 47 10.57 -14.76 -5.63
CA CYS A 47 10.37 -13.33 -5.86
C CYS A 47 9.18 -12.78 -5.04
N TRP A 48 8.05 -13.50 -5.05
CA TRP A 48 6.87 -13.08 -4.28
C TRP A 48 7.07 -13.13 -2.77
N MET A 49 7.81 -14.09 -2.23
CA MET A 49 8.18 -14.13 -0.81
C MET A 49 9.06 -12.92 -0.42
N VAL A 50 10.02 -12.53 -1.27
CA VAL A 50 10.84 -11.33 -1.04
C VAL A 50 9.97 -10.06 -1.07
N LEU A 51 9.03 -9.98 -2.01
CA LEU A 51 8.08 -8.86 -2.08
C LEU A 51 7.18 -8.82 -0.83
N LEU A 52 6.70 -9.96 -0.35
CA LEU A 52 5.90 -10.07 0.88
C LEU A 52 6.69 -9.58 2.10
N ALA A 53 7.95 -9.97 2.24
CA ALA A 53 8.80 -9.53 3.35
C ALA A 53 9.08 -8.02 3.34
N ARG A 54 9.24 -7.42 2.14
CA ARG A 54 9.59 -5.99 1.99
C ARG A 54 8.40 -5.04 1.97
N LEU A 55 7.35 -5.37 1.22
CA LEU A 55 6.19 -4.49 1.01
C LEU A 55 5.07 -4.80 2.02
N GLY A 56 5.05 -6.01 2.55
CA GLY A 56 4.03 -6.51 3.46
C GLY A 56 2.82 -7.13 2.73
N PRO A 57 2.06 -8.00 3.42
CA PRO A 57 0.96 -8.76 2.83
C PRO A 57 -0.19 -7.89 2.34
N ALA A 58 -0.50 -6.78 3.04
CA ALA A 58 -1.63 -5.93 2.67
C ALA A 58 -1.48 -5.23 1.32
N LEU A 59 -0.29 -4.75 0.94
CA LEU A 59 -0.11 -4.09 -0.36
C LEU A 59 -0.19 -5.08 -1.53
N LEU A 60 0.22 -6.32 -1.30
CA LEU A 60 0.25 -7.36 -2.31
C LEU A 60 -1.06 -8.15 -2.42
N ALA A 61 -1.94 -8.03 -1.42
CA ALA A 61 -3.24 -8.71 -1.36
C ALA A 61 -4.03 -8.71 -2.68
N PRO A 62 -4.30 -7.57 -3.36
CA PRO A 62 -5.06 -7.59 -4.61
C PRO A 62 -4.36 -8.40 -5.71
N SER A 63 -3.03 -8.34 -5.79
CA SER A 63 -2.26 -9.09 -6.79
C SER A 63 -2.18 -10.58 -6.47
N LEU A 64 -2.16 -10.94 -5.18
CA LEU A 64 -2.18 -12.33 -4.71
C LEU A 64 -3.54 -12.99 -4.99
N ILE A 65 -4.63 -12.27 -4.73
CA ILE A 65 -6.00 -12.73 -4.99
C ILE A 65 -6.21 -12.95 -6.49
N GLN A 66 -5.80 -12.00 -7.35
CA GLN A 66 -5.88 -12.15 -8.80
C GLN A 66 -5.11 -13.36 -9.35
N ARG A 67 -4.13 -13.87 -8.59
CA ARG A 67 -3.33 -15.04 -8.93
C ARG A 67 -3.81 -16.32 -8.22
N GLY A 68 -4.95 -16.27 -7.54
CA GLY A 68 -5.62 -17.42 -6.95
C GLY A 68 -5.26 -17.74 -5.50
N LEU A 69 -4.58 -16.83 -4.78
CA LEU A 69 -4.29 -16.98 -3.35
C LEU A 69 -5.41 -16.28 -2.54
N HIS A 70 -6.55 -16.95 -2.42
CA HIS A 70 -7.76 -16.41 -1.80
C HIS A 70 -7.61 -16.11 -0.31
N GLY A 71 -6.71 -16.79 0.41
CA GLY A 71 -6.38 -16.46 1.81
C GLY A 71 -5.89 -15.02 2.03
N ALA A 72 -5.39 -14.35 0.99
CA ALA A 72 -4.99 -12.94 1.06
C ALA A 72 -6.19 -11.97 1.16
N ALA A 73 -7.43 -12.44 0.94
CA ALA A 73 -8.66 -11.66 1.13
C ALA A 73 -8.78 -11.07 2.54
N LEU A 74 -8.19 -11.75 3.54
CA LEU A 74 -8.06 -11.26 4.91
C LEU A 74 -7.48 -9.83 4.99
N TYR A 75 -6.56 -9.49 4.10
CA TYR A 75 -5.89 -8.20 4.07
C TYR A 75 -6.55 -7.15 3.16
N LEU A 76 -7.64 -7.48 2.48
CA LEU A 76 -8.26 -6.57 1.50
C LEU A 76 -8.74 -5.25 2.15
N PRO A 77 -9.41 -5.23 3.31
CA PRO A 77 -9.78 -3.97 3.98
C PRO A 77 -8.56 -3.11 4.35
N ALA A 78 -7.53 -3.74 4.93
CA ALA A 78 -6.28 -3.07 5.27
C ALA A 78 -5.54 -2.56 4.02
N SER A 79 -5.63 -3.27 2.90
CA SER A 79 -5.05 -2.86 1.62
C SER A 79 -5.70 -1.58 1.11
N GLN A 80 -7.04 -1.52 1.10
CA GLN A 80 -7.81 -0.38 0.59
C GLN A 80 -7.50 0.89 1.38
N HIS A 81 -7.51 0.80 2.71
CA HIS A 81 -7.13 1.93 3.56
C HIS A 81 -5.70 2.42 3.28
N ARG A 82 -4.74 1.50 3.09
CA ARG A 82 -3.36 1.86 2.76
C ARG A 82 -3.24 2.52 1.38
N PHE A 83 -3.92 1.98 0.37
CA PHE A 83 -3.94 2.57 -0.96
C PHE A 83 -4.57 3.97 -0.97
N GLN A 84 -5.63 4.19 -0.19
CA GLN A 84 -6.24 5.51 -0.03
C GLN A 84 -5.25 6.52 0.58
N LEU A 85 -4.54 6.14 1.65
CA LEU A 85 -3.53 7.01 2.27
C LEU A 85 -2.36 7.33 1.34
N ILE A 86 -1.88 6.35 0.55
CA ILE A 86 -0.82 6.56 -0.43
C ILE A 86 -1.33 7.48 -1.55
N ARG A 87 -2.54 7.23 -2.06
CA ARG A 87 -3.17 8.03 -3.10
C ARG A 87 -3.37 9.47 -2.65
N GLN A 88 -3.81 9.69 -1.42
CA GLN A 88 -3.92 11.03 -0.83
C GLN A 88 -2.56 11.71 -0.79
N SER A 89 -1.53 11.04 -0.25
CA SER A 89 -0.18 11.60 -0.21
C SER A 89 0.39 11.92 -1.59
N LEU A 90 0.10 11.10 -2.61
CA LEU A 90 0.52 11.36 -3.99
C LEU A 90 -0.21 12.58 -4.56
N ASN A 91 -1.52 12.68 -4.33
CA ASN A 91 -2.30 13.82 -4.79
C ASN A 91 -1.82 15.13 -4.15
N ASP A 92 -1.48 15.12 -2.86
CA ASP A 92 -0.91 16.28 -2.16
C ASP A 92 0.44 16.69 -2.79
N ALA A 93 1.32 15.72 -3.05
CA ALA A 93 2.62 15.97 -3.68
C ALA A 93 2.47 16.52 -5.12
N LEU A 94 1.49 16.00 -5.88
CA LEU A 94 1.19 16.46 -7.24
C LEU A 94 0.64 17.89 -7.25
N LEU A 95 -0.29 18.20 -6.35
CA LEU A 95 -0.87 19.54 -6.21
C LEU A 95 0.18 20.59 -5.88
N LEU A 96 1.03 20.29 -4.88
CA LEU A 96 2.10 21.21 -4.48
C LEU A 96 3.19 21.30 -5.54
N GLY A 97 3.53 20.19 -6.20
CA GLY A 97 4.50 20.17 -7.30
C GLY A 97 4.06 21.03 -8.48
N VAL A 98 2.82 20.85 -8.95
CA VAL A 98 2.26 21.67 -10.04
C VAL A 98 2.20 23.13 -9.62
N SER A 99 1.66 23.44 -8.44
CA SER A 99 1.53 24.81 -7.95
C SER A 99 2.87 25.51 -7.81
N LEU A 100 3.90 24.82 -7.31
CA LEU A 100 5.25 25.38 -7.17
C LEU A 100 5.89 25.67 -8.53
N ILE A 101 5.76 24.76 -9.50
CA ILE A 101 6.27 24.95 -10.87
C ILE A 101 5.57 26.15 -11.52
N THR A 102 4.23 26.21 -11.46
CA THR A 102 3.47 27.27 -12.11
C THR A 102 3.67 28.63 -11.44
N LEU A 103 3.84 28.67 -10.12
CA LEU A 103 4.19 29.87 -9.36
C LEU A 103 5.55 30.43 -9.82
N LEU A 104 6.58 29.58 -9.85
CA LEU A 104 7.93 29.99 -10.24
C LEU A 104 8.00 30.38 -11.72
N ALA A 105 7.23 29.71 -12.58
CA ALA A 105 7.09 30.07 -13.98
C ALA A 105 6.40 31.43 -14.15
N GLY A 106 5.37 31.74 -13.35
CA GLY A 106 4.70 33.05 -13.39
C GLY A 106 5.61 34.23 -13.01
N PHE A 107 6.58 33.99 -12.12
CA PHE A 107 7.65 34.95 -11.78
C PHE A 107 8.86 34.92 -12.73
N ASN A 108 8.78 34.21 -13.86
CA ASN A 108 9.87 34.06 -14.83
C ASN A 108 11.20 33.59 -14.20
N ARG A 109 11.15 32.72 -13.19
CA ARG A 109 12.36 32.20 -12.53
C ARG A 109 13.12 31.23 -13.45
N LEU A 110 14.42 31.12 -13.21
CA LEU A 110 15.30 30.21 -13.95
C LEU A 110 14.94 28.74 -13.67
N THR A 111 15.19 27.85 -14.64
CA THR A 111 14.99 26.40 -14.49
C THR A 111 15.74 25.80 -13.31
N ALA A 112 16.95 26.27 -13.04
CA ALA A 112 17.75 25.85 -11.89
C ALA A 112 17.03 26.14 -10.56
N SER A 113 16.36 27.30 -10.44
CA SER A 113 15.58 27.66 -9.25
C SER A 113 14.32 26.80 -9.12
N MET A 114 13.69 26.44 -10.24
CA MET A 114 12.55 25.51 -10.24
C MET A 114 12.98 24.11 -9.80
N GLN A 115 14.08 23.60 -10.34
CA GLN A 115 14.63 22.29 -10.00
C GLN A 115 15.03 22.22 -8.52
N PHE A 116 15.71 23.25 -8.01
CA PHE A 116 16.08 23.34 -6.60
C PHE A 116 14.84 23.37 -5.69
N SER A 117 13.84 24.19 -6.02
CA SER A 117 12.60 24.30 -5.25
C SER A 117 11.82 22.99 -5.22
N LEU A 118 11.75 22.27 -6.34
CA LEU A 118 11.13 20.94 -6.40
C LEU A 118 11.88 19.89 -5.58
N TRP A 119 13.21 19.89 -5.59
CA TRP A 119 14.01 19.03 -4.72
C TRP A 119 13.77 19.34 -3.25
N LEU A 120 13.73 20.62 -2.90
CA LEU A 120 13.44 21.06 -1.55
C LEU A 120 12.04 20.61 -1.12
N LEU A 121 11.02 20.77 -1.99
CA LEU A 121 9.67 20.28 -1.75
C LEU A 121 9.62 18.75 -1.56
N ALA A 122 10.36 18.00 -2.39
CA ALA A 122 10.40 16.55 -2.30
C ALA A 122 11.03 16.06 -0.98
N ILE A 123 12.14 16.66 -0.56
CA ILE A 123 12.84 16.31 0.68
C ILE A 123 12.02 16.74 1.91
N THR A 124 11.56 17.99 1.94
CA THR A 124 10.77 18.53 3.07
C THR A 124 9.42 17.82 3.20
N GLY A 125 8.75 17.54 2.10
CA GLY A 125 7.52 16.75 2.08
C GLY A 125 7.73 15.32 2.59
N ALA A 126 8.80 14.65 2.15
CA ALA A 126 9.16 13.32 2.65
C ALA A 126 9.49 13.37 4.16
N ALA A 127 10.28 14.34 4.61
CA ALA A 127 10.61 14.54 6.02
C ALA A 127 9.36 14.81 6.87
N TRP A 128 8.44 15.64 6.37
CA TRP A 128 7.17 15.93 7.02
C TRP A 128 6.31 14.67 7.19
N GLN A 129 6.19 13.84 6.16
CA GLN A 129 5.46 12.57 6.25
C GLN A 129 6.10 11.60 7.26
N ILE A 130 7.43 11.53 7.29
CA ILE A 130 8.16 10.71 8.28
C ILE A 130 7.87 11.23 9.69
N TRP A 131 7.91 12.55 9.90
CA TRP A 131 7.63 13.15 11.21
C TRP A 131 6.19 12.90 11.66
N ARG A 132 5.20 13.14 10.79
CA ARG A 132 3.77 12.93 11.11
C ARG A 132 3.45 11.47 11.44
N THR A 133 4.16 10.53 10.81
CA THR A 133 3.97 9.09 11.06
C THR A 133 4.69 8.58 12.32
N ARG A 134 5.57 9.37 12.97
CA ARG A 134 6.12 9.03 14.30
C ARG A 134 5.05 9.09 15.39
N ILE A 135 4.10 10.00 15.27
CA ILE A 135 3.07 10.28 16.29
C ILE A 135 2.04 9.14 16.37
N THR A 136 2.01 8.24 15.39
CA THR A 136 1.00 7.16 15.25
C THR A 136 1.59 5.75 15.42
N GLN A 137 2.64 5.58 16.24
CA GLN A 137 3.06 4.24 16.64
C GLN A 137 2.12 3.74 17.75
N PRO A 138 1.33 2.68 17.51
CA PRO A 138 0.64 2.04 18.60
C PRO A 138 1.69 1.36 19.48
N THR A 139 1.45 1.40 20.79
CA THR A 139 2.07 0.49 21.76
C THR A 139 2.01 -0.92 21.19
N GLU A 140 3.11 -1.68 21.27
CA GLU A 140 3.09 -3.08 20.85
C GLU A 140 1.90 -3.78 21.53
N PRO A 141 1.13 -4.60 20.81
CA PRO A 141 0.08 -5.37 21.45
C PRO A 141 0.75 -6.14 22.59
N GLU A 142 0.23 -5.93 23.80
CA GLU A 142 0.60 -6.71 24.98
C GLU A 142 0.66 -8.17 24.55
N ASN A 143 1.83 -8.80 24.71
CA ASN A 143 2.09 -10.15 24.24
C ASN A 143 1.10 -11.13 24.89
N THR A 144 -0.09 -11.28 24.30
CA THR A 144 -0.90 -12.48 24.46
C THR A 144 -0.18 -13.57 23.70
N LEU A 145 0.83 -14.13 24.35
CA LEU A 145 1.44 -15.37 23.90
C LEU A 145 0.31 -16.35 23.62
N PRO A 146 0.30 -17.02 22.46
CA PRO A 146 -0.69 -18.03 22.19
C PRO A 146 -0.66 -19.06 23.33
N GLY A 147 -1.80 -19.22 24.01
CA GLY A 147 -1.96 -20.23 25.06
C GLY A 147 -1.72 -21.64 24.52
N ALA A 148 -1.69 -22.64 25.40
CA ALA A 148 -1.47 -24.04 25.02
C ALA A 148 -2.41 -24.52 23.90
N GLU A 149 -3.61 -23.94 23.80
CA GLU A 149 -4.65 -24.22 22.80
C GLU A 149 -4.22 -23.91 21.36
N ALA A 150 -3.27 -23.00 21.16
CA ALA A 150 -2.73 -22.72 19.82
C ALA A 150 -2.01 -23.93 19.21
N SER A 151 -1.48 -24.84 20.04
CA SER A 151 -0.88 -26.09 19.55
C SER A 151 -1.87 -26.99 18.81
N LEU A 152 -3.18 -26.82 19.06
CA LEU A 152 -4.27 -27.52 18.40
C LEU A 152 -4.77 -26.81 17.13
N GLY A 153 -4.07 -25.76 16.69
CA GLY A 153 -4.37 -25.01 15.48
C GLY A 153 -5.59 -24.10 15.60
N LEU A 154 -6.19 -23.74 14.47
CA LEU A 154 -7.32 -22.81 14.42
C LEU A 154 -8.55 -23.37 15.15
N TYR A 155 -8.71 -24.71 15.17
CA TYR A 155 -9.76 -25.38 15.93
C TYR A 155 -9.61 -25.15 17.43
N GLY A 156 -8.42 -25.36 17.99
CA GLY A 156 -8.16 -25.11 19.40
C GLY A 156 -8.45 -23.68 19.81
N ILE A 157 -8.08 -22.71 18.97
CA ILE A 157 -8.34 -21.29 19.20
C ILE A 157 -9.85 -20.97 19.18
N LEU A 158 -10.63 -21.64 18.34
CA LEU A 158 -12.09 -21.46 18.35
C LEU A 158 -12.72 -22.04 19.62
N ILE A 159 -12.30 -23.25 20.03
CA ILE A 159 -12.79 -23.88 21.28
C ILE A 159 -12.42 -23.04 22.51
N ALA A 160 -11.22 -22.48 22.55
CA ALA A 160 -10.75 -21.56 23.59
C ALA A 160 -11.65 -20.33 23.77
N LYS A 161 -12.29 -19.87 22.68
CA LYS A 161 -13.23 -18.75 22.66
C LYS A 161 -14.68 -19.21 22.92
N GLU A 162 -14.85 -20.37 23.54
CA GLU A 162 -16.14 -20.94 23.96
C GLU A 162 -17.11 -21.23 22.80
N LEU A 163 -16.59 -21.43 21.58
CA LEU A 163 -17.43 -21.87 20.47
C LEU A 163 -17.79 -23.34 20.57
N GLU A 164 -19.03 -23.66 20.21
CA GLU A 164 -19.49 -25.04 20.13
C GLU A 164 -18.61 -25.85 19.15
N PRO A 165 -18.16 -27.05 19.55
CA PRO A 165 -17.27 -27.88 18.73
C PRO A 165 -17.81 -28.19 17.32
N ALA A 166 -19.12 -28.39 17.19
CA ALA A 166 -19.77 -28.65 15.91
C ALA A 166 -19.70 -27.43 14.98
N LEU A 167 -19.85 -26.22 15.53
CA LEU A 167 -19.78 -24.97 14.78
C LEU A 167 -18.32 -24.66 14.39
N ALA A 168 -17.37 -24.88 15.29
CA ALA A 168 -15.94 -24.71 14.99
C ALA A 168 -15.49 -25.64 13.84
N LEU A 169 -15.91 -26.91 13.85
CA LEU A 169 -15.61 -27.86 12.77
C LEU A 169 -16.28 -27.48 11.45
N SER A 170 -17.54 -27.01 11.49
CA SER A 170 -18.26 -26.62 10.27
C SER A 170 -17.62 -25.39 9.62
N LEU A 171 -17.18 -24.41 10.41
CA LEU A 171 -16.45 -23.23 9.92
C LEU A 171 -15.11 -23.63 9.26
N ILE A 172 -14.30 -24.48 9.90
CA ILE A 172 -13.02 -24.92 9.32
C ILE A 172 -13.24 -25.72 8.03
N LYS A 173 -14.23 -26.63 8.02
CA LYS A 173 -14.57 -27.41 6.84
C LYS A 173 -15.04 -26.52 5.70
N GLY A 174 -15.91 -25.55 5.98
CA GLY A 174 -16.37 -24.56 5.02
C GLY A 174 -15.23 -23.72 4.46
N LEU A 175 -14.27 -23.33 5.30
CA LEU A 175 -13.10 -22.55 4.89
C LEU A 175 -12.17 -23.31 3.93
N ARG A 176 -11.99 -24.62 4.15
CA ARG A 176 -11.23 -25.49 3.23
C ARG A 176 -11.93 -25.69 1.88
N GLN A 177 -13.24 -25.60 1.83
CA GLN A 177 -14.04 -25.76 0.61
C GLN A 177 -14.15 -24.46 -0.18
N ASP A 178 -14.51 -23.36 0.49
CA ASP A 178 -14.60 -22.04 -0.12
C ASP A 178 -14.32 -20.93 0.91
N ILE A 179 -13.13 -20.33 0.78
CA ILE A 179 -12.63 -19.28 1.65
C ILE A 179 -13.50 -18.02 1.53
N ASN A 180 -13.96 -17.68 0.32
CA ASN A 180 -14.57 -16.37 0.07
C ASN A 180 -15.93 -16.23 0.80
N THR A 181 -16.67 -17.33 0.91
CA THR A 181 -17.98 -17.37 1.57
C THR A 181 -17.88 -17.50 3.09
N HIS A 182 -16.86 -18.20 3.61
CA HIS A 182 -16.75 -18.52 5.03
C HIS A 182 -15.81 -17.59 5.83
N LEU A 183 -14.98 -16.79 5.16
CA LEU A 183 -14.03 -15.90 5.83
C LEU A 183 -14.71 -14.83 6.71
N ALA A 184 -15.84 -14.26 6.26
CA ALA A 184 -16.58 -13.27 7.04
C ALA A 184 -17.17 -13.87 8.32
N ALA A 185 -17.74 -15.06 8.24
CA ALA A 185 -18.26 -15.78 9.40
C ALA A 185 -17.15 -16.09 10.41
N LEU A 186 -15.96 -16.48 9.93
CA LEU A 186 -14.81 -16.71 10.80
C LEU A 186 -14.31 -15.42 11.46
N GLN A 187 -14.23 -14.31 10.71
CA GLN A 187 -13.79 -13.01 11.26
C GLN A 187 -14.75 -12.46 12.32
N ASN A 188 -16.05 -12.74 12.22
CA ASN A 188 -17.03 -12.35 13.25
C ASN A 188 -16.78 -13.07 14.58
N GLN A 189 -16.36 -14.34 14.51
CA GLN A 189 -16.07 -15.16 15.70
C GLN A 189 -14.64 -14.94 16.23
N LEU A 190 -13.70 -14.62 15.34
CA LEU A 190 -12.29 -14.35 15.66
C LEU A 190 -11.88 -13.00 15.07
N PRO A 191 -12.23 -11.88 15.73
CA PRO A 191 -11.84 -10.55 15.26
C PRO A 191 -10.31 -10.34 15.23
N GLU A 192 -9.56 -11.12 16.01
CA GLU A 192 -8.09 -11.14 16.04
C GLU A 192 -7.46 -11.56 14.69
N LEU A 193 -8.24 -12.21 13.82
CA LEU A 193 -7.83 -12.48 12.44
C LEU A 193 -7.72 -11.22 11.59
N ALA A 194 -8.37 -10.12 11.96
CA ALA A 194 -8.24 -8.87 11.22
C ALA A 194 -6.81 -8.34 11.35
N PRO A 195 -6.11 -8.08 10.23
CA PRO A 195 -4.74 -7.58 10.28
C PRO A 195 -4.70 -6.17 10.86
N SER A 196 -3.63 -5.86 11.59
CA SER A 196 -3.42 -4.51 12.12
C SER A 196 -3.33 -3.49 10.97
N SER A 197 -4.00 -2.35 11.16
CA SER A 197 -3.98 -1.25 10.20
C SER A 197 -2.60 -0.62 10.07
N THR A 198 -1.77 -0.75 11.11
CA THR A 198 -0.44 -0.16 11.25
C THR A 198 0.65 -1.10 10.73
N SER A 199 1.59 -0.58 9.94
CA SER A 199 2.74 -1.33 9.42
C SER A 199 4.02 -0.53 9.61
N ARG A 200 5.09 -1.24 9.97
CA ARG A 200 6.45 -0.66 10.07
C ARG A 200 6.89 0.00 8.76
N TYR A 201 6.41 -0.50 7.61
CA TYR A 201 6.76 0.01 6.29
C TYR A 201 5.94 1.22 5.85
N ALA A 202 4.83 1.54 6.52
CA ALA A 202 3.95 2.65 6.15
C ALA A 202 4.70 4.01 6.13
N LYS A 203 5.72 4.17 6.99
CA LYS A 203 6.60 5.35 7.05
C LYS A 203 7.41 5.53 5.76
N ALA A 204 8.12 4.47 5.37
CA ALA A 204 8.96 4.47 4.16
C ALA A 204 8.12 4.65 2.89
N PHE A 205 6.93 4.02 2.83
CA PHE A 205 6.05 4.15 1.67
C PHE A 205 5.50 5.56 1.49
N LYS A 206 5.02 6.22 2.55
CA LYS A 206 4.54 7.62 2.48
C LYS A 206 5.65 8.62 2.18
N ALA A 207 6.89 8.35 2.60
CA ALA A 207 8.03 9.16 2.20
C ALA A 207 8.37 8.95 0.71
N SER A 208 8.34 7.70 0.26
CA SER A 208 8.68 7.34 -1.12
C SER A 208 7.67 7.88 -2.13
N SER A 209 6.39 8.05 -1.78
CA SER A 209 5.38 8.63 -2.68
C SER A 209 5.73 10.05 -3.11
N TRP A 210 6.23 10.89 -2.20
CA TRP A 210 6.63 12.27 -2.51
C TRP A 210 7.83 12.34 -3.43
N LEU A 211 8.85 11.51 -3.16
CA LEU A 211 10.04 11.43 -3.98
C LEU A 211 9.69 10.90 -5.39
N LEU A 212 8.91 9.82 -5.45
CA LEU A 212 8.58 9.14 -6.71
C LEU A 212 7.75 10.03 -7.65
N SER A 213 6.89 10.90 -7.12
CA SER A 213 6.12 11.84 -7.95
C SER A 213 6.93 13.01 -8.48
N LEU A 214 7.94 13.50 -7.73
CA LEU A 214 8.64 14.75 -8.05
C LEU A 214 10.00 14.56 -8.74
N ILE A 215 10.69 13.43 -8.50
CA ILE A 215 11.99 13.12 -9.12
C ILE A 215 11.94 13.13 -10.66
N PRO A 216 10.93 12.55 -11.33
CA PRO A 216 10.88 12.59 -12.80
C PRO A 216 10.83 14.03 -13.33
N SER A 217 10.09 14.90 -12.65
CA SER A 217 9.97 16.32 -13.03
C SER A 217 11.24 17.11 -12.76
N THR A 218 11.94 16.87 -11.64
CA THR A 218 13.23 17.54 -11.38
C THR A 218 14.30 17.13 -12.39
N TRP A 219 14.29 15.87 -12.81
CA TRP A 219 15.23 15.37 -13.82
C TRP A 219 14.93 15.96 -15.21
N LEU A 220 13.65 16.00 -15.60
CA LEU A 220 13.23 16.61 -16.87
C LEU A 220 13.55 18.10 -16.97
N LEU A 221 13.38 18.86 -15.88
CA LEU A 221 13.78 20.28 -15.85
C LEU A 221 15.27 20.51 -16.07
N GLY A 222 16.12 19.54 -15.74
CA GLY A 222 17.56 19.62 -15.97
C GLY A 222 17.98 19.34 -17.41
N ILE A 223 17.12 18.68 -18.20
CA ILE A 223 17.41 18.26 -19.58
C ILE A 223 16.74 19.17 -20.61
N LEU A 224 15.53 19.65 -20.31
CA LEU A 224 14.71 20.40 -21.26
C LEU A 224 15.13 21.89 -21.35
N PRO A 225 14.95 22.52 -22.53
CA PRO A 225 15.16 23.95 -22.70
C PRO A 225 14.28 24.78 -21.76
N ALA A 226 14.83 25.89 -21.28
CA ALA A 226 14.19 26.72 -20.25
C ALA A 226 12.79 27.24 -20.61
N ALA A 227 12.51 27.46 -21.90
CA ALA A 227 11.23 27.99 -22.36
C ALA A 227 10.05 27.01 -22.16
N TRP A 228 10.28 25.69 -22.25
CA TRP A 228 9.21 24.69 -22.29
C TRP A 228 9.27 23.65 -21.17
N GLY A 229 10.39 23.56 -20.45
CA GLY A 229 10.60 22.52 -19.43
C GLY A 229 9.51 22.46 -18.37
N TRP A 230 9.01 23.62 -17.92
CA TRP A 230 7.97 23.70 -16.89
C TRP A 230 6.61 23.19 -17.40
N ILE A 231 6.24 23.45 -18.66
CA ILE A 231 4.99 22.98 -19.27
C ILE A 231 4.99 21.45 -19.34
N VAL A 232 6.10 20.87 -19.82
CA VAL A 232 6.24 19.40 -19.93
C VAL A 232 6.16 18.75 -18.54
N CYS A 233 6.75 19.35 -17.52
CA CYS A 233 6.67 18.85 -16.15
C CYS A 233 5.24 18.93 -15.59
N CYS A 234 4.50 20.01 -15.84
CA CYS A 234 3.10 20.12 -15.47
C CYS A 234 2.25 19.03 -16.16
N LEU A 235 2.45 18.82 -17.47
CA LEU A 235 1.76 17.76 -18.22
C LEU A 235 2.08 16.37 -17.67
N LEU A 236 3.33 16.10 -17.29
CA LEU A 236 3.71 14.83 -16.67
C LEU A 236 2.99 14.63 -15.34
N LEU A 237 2.98 15.64 -14.46
CA LEU A 237 2.32 15.54 -13.14
C LEU A 237 0.79 15.37 -13.30
N ILE A 238 0.17 16.06 -14.26
CA ILE A 238 -1.26 15.90 -14.58
C ILE A 238 -1.54 14.50 -15.14
N GLY A 239 -0.71 14.00 -16.06
CA GLY A 239 -0.81 12.65 -16.60
C GLY A 239 -0.64 11.57 -15.52
N LEU A 240 0.29 11.77 -14.60
CA LEU A 240 0.53 10.89 -13.46
C LEU A 240 -0.68 10.88 -12.50
N SER A 241 -1.34 12.03 -12.30
CA SER A 241 -2.61 12.10 -11.56
C SER A 241 -3.72 11.27 -12.21
N TYR A 242 -3.84 11.30 -13.54
CA TYR A 242 -4.80 10.47 -14.27
C TYR A 242 -4.51 8.98 -14.07
N LEU A 243 -3.25 8.55 -14.15
CA LEU A 243 -2.86 7.14 -13.96
C LEU A 243 -3.18 6.62 -12.56
N ILE A 244 -2.98 7.44 -11.52
CA ILE A 244 -3.27 7.08 -10.12
C ILE A 244 -4.77 7.02 -9.86
N ASN A 245 -5.49 8.07 -10.27
CA ASN A 245 -6.87 8.26 -9.87
C ASN A 245 -7.87 7.55 -10.79
N ARG A 246 -7.48 7.31 -12.06
CA ARG A 246 -8.33 6.80 -13.16
C ARG A 246 -9.62 7.58 -13.39
N HIS A 247 -9.68 8.82 -12.91
CA HIS A 247 -10.79 9.75 -13.10
C HIS A 247 -10.27 11.09 -13.62
N TRP A 248 -11.00 11.72 -14.54
CA TRP A 248 -10.62 12.99 -15.16
C TRP A 248 -10.81 14.22 -14.25
N GLN A 249 -11.58 14.09 -13.16
CA GLN A 249 -11.83 15.20 -12.24
C GLN A 249 -10.54 15.68 -11.54
N THR A 250 -9.70 14.75 -11.07
CA THR A 250 -8.45 15.07 -10.37
C THR A 250 -7.41 15.79 -11.24
N PRO A 251 -7.08 15.33 -12.48
CA PRO A 251 -6.17 16.08 -13.35
C PRO A 251 -6.75 17.42 -13.80
N ALA A 252 -8.07 17.53 -13.99
CA ALA A 252 -8.71 18.81 -14.33
C ALA A 252 -8.57 19.84 -13.21
N LEU A 253 -8.77 19.43 -11.95
CA LEU A 253 -8.56 20.29 -10.79
C LEU A 253 -7.09 20.71 -10.63
N LEU A 254 -6.13 19.81 -10.89
CA LEU A 254 -4.70 20.14 -10.90
C LEU A 254 -4.35 21.15 -12.01
N ALA A 255 -4.91 20.98 -13.21
CA ALA A 255 -4.71 21.92 -14.29
C ALA A 255 -5.29 23.31 -13.97
N LEU A 256 -6.52 23.36 -13.44
CA LEU A 256 -7.19 24.60 -13.06
C LEU A 256 -6.44 25.32 -11.94
N SER A 257 -6.07 24.62 -10.88
CA SER A 257 -5.26 25.21 -9.79
C SER A 257 -3.91 25.71 -10.28
N GLY A 258 -3.21 24.95 -11.15
CA GLY A 258 -1.98 25.39 -11.78
C GLY A 258 -2.14 26.68 -12.60
N LEU A 259 -3.21 26.79 -13.39
CA LEU A 259 -3.53 28.00 -14.17
C LEU A 259 -3.83 29.20 -13.29
N CYS A 260 -4.63 29.03 -12.23
CA CYS A 260 -4.94 30.10 -11.29
C CYS A 260 -3.67 30.62 -10.60
N VAL A 261 -2.80 29.70 -10.13
CA VAL A 261 -1.54 30.07 -9.48
C VAL A 261 -0.61 30.79 -10.46
N TYR A 262 -0.49 30.33 -11.70
CA TYR A 262 0.29 31.02 -12.73
C TYR A 262 -0.24 32.43 -13.00
N ALA A 263 -1.56 32.58 -13.17
CA ALA A 263 -2.18 33.88 -13.43
C ALA A 263 -1.96 34.85 -12.28
N LEU A 264 -2.12 34.39 -11.02
CA LEU A 264 -1.86 35.20 -9.84
C LEU A 264 -0.39 35.59 -9.70
N ALA A 265 0.54 34.66 -9.93
CA ALA A 265 1.98 34.93 -9.90
C ALA A 265 2.37 35.95 -10.97
N LYS A 266 1.80 35.82 -12.16
CA LYS A 266 2.01 36.78 -13.25
C LYS A 266 1.46 38.15 -12.87
N LEU A 267 0.20 38.23 -12.42
CA LEU A 267 -0.39 39.50 -11.95
C LEU A 267 0.46 40.16 -10.85
N ALA A 268 0.93 39.40 -9.87
CA ALA A 268 1.79 39.87 -8.80
C ALA A 268 3.22 40.26 -9.27
N HIS A 269 3.67 39.75 -10.42
CA HIS A 269 4.93 40.17 -11.02
C HIS A 269 4.79 41.48 -11.81
N TRP A 270 3.58 41.77 -12.30
CA TRP A 270 3.25 42.98 -13.05
C TRP A 270 2.89 44.17 -12.15
N LEU A 271 2.31 43.91 -10.97
CA LEU A 271 2.02 44.90 -9.92
C LEU A 271 3.29 45.26 -9.14
#